data_AF-A0A444ENM9-F1
#
_entry.id   AF-A0A444ENM9-F1
#
_cell.length_a   1.000
_cell.length_b   1.000
_cell.length_c   1.000
_cell.angle_alpha   90.00
_cell.angle_beta   90.00
_cell.angle_gamma   90.00
#
_symmetry.space_group_name_H-M   'P 1'
#
loop_
_entity.id
_entity.type
_entity.pdbx_description
1 polymer ?
#
loop_
_entity_poly.entity_id
_entity_poly.type
_entity_poly.pdbx_seq_one_letter_code
_entity_poly.pdbx_strand_id
1 'polypeptide(L)'
;MEKASSILASIFGSRESAATVASIFVYPIKSCRGISVPEACVTSTGLRWDRQWLVVNSNGRAYTQRVEPKLALVEVELPMDAFREDWEPNDISYMGV
;
A
#
# COMPACT_ATOMS: atom_id res chain seq x y z
N MET A 1 -13.40 20.10 24.86
CA MET A 1 -13.42 19.08 23.79
C MET A 1 -14.76 19.04 23.06
N GLU A 2 -15.89 19.17 23.78
CA GLU A 2 -17.25 19.04 23.22
C GLU A 2 -17.69 20.11 22.19
N LYS A 3 -17.19 21.35 22.30
CA LYS A 3 -17.50 22.43 21.34
C LYS A 3 -16.90 22.21 19.94
N ALA A 4 -15.75 21.54 19.82
CA ALA A 4 -15.11 21.30 18.53
C ALA A 4 -15.92 20.29 17.68
N SER A 5 -16.43 19.24 18.33
CA SER A 5 -17.29 18.24 17.67
C SER A 5 -18.61 18.82 17.16
N SER A 6 -19.21 19.77 17.89
CA SER A 6 -20.48 20.40 17.46
C SER A 6 -20.30 21.36 16.27
N ILE A 7 -19.15 22.03 16.17
CA ILE A 7 -18.81 22.90 15.04
C ILE A 7 -18.52 22.07 13.79
N LEU A 8 -17.79 20.96 13.92
CA LEU A 8 -17.52 20.05 12.79
C LEU A 8 -18.80 19.41 12.27
N ALA A 9 -19.70 18.98 13.15
CA ALA A 9 -20.99 18.40 12.76
C ALA A 9 -21.93 19.40 12.05
N SER A 10 -21.86 20.69 12.41
CA SER A 10 -22.68 21.74 11.78
C SER A 10 -22.12 22.22 10.44
N ILE A 11 -20.79 22.15 10.23
CA ILE A 11 -20.14 22.51 8.96
C ILE A 11 -20.23 21.39 7.93
N PHE A 12 -20.07 20.13 8.34
CA PHE A 12 -19.99 18.99 7.42
C PHE A 12 -21.30 18.20 7.28
N GLY A 13 -22.35 18.59 8.00
CA GLY A 13 -23.56 17.81 8.18
C GLY A 13 -23.26 16.50 8.93
N SER A 14 -24.27 15.86 9.50
CA SER A 14 -24.12 14.48 10.01
C SER A 14 -23.98 13.53 8.82
N ARG A 15 -22.80 13.50 8.21
CA ARG A 15 -22.45 12.48 7.22
C ARG A 15 -22.19 11.19 7.98
N GLU A 16 -23.20 10.35 8.03
CA GLU A 16 -23.04 8.97 8.43
C GLU A 16 -22.02 8.31 7.48
N SER A 17 -21.01 7.65 8.05
CA SER A 17 -19.98 7.00 7.24
C SER A 17 -20.62 5.84 6.49
N ALA A 18 -20.58 5.88 5.16
CA ALA A 18 -21.15 4.81 4.33
C ALA A 18 -20.41 3.46 4.51
N ALA A 19 -19.16 3.49 4.96
CA ALA A 19 -18.35 2.31 5.26
C ALA A 19 -17.16 2.65 6.17
N THR A 20 -16.51 1.61 6.70
CA THR A 20 -15.21 1.71 7.39
C THR A 20 -14.22 0.78 6.70
N VAL A 21 -12.98 1.24 6.53
CA VAL A 21 -11.89 0.41 5.98
C VAL A 21 -11.56 -0.69 6.99
N ALA A 22 -11.74 -1.96 6.58
CA ALA A 22 -11.44 -3.10 7.44
C ALA A 22 -9.95 -3.47 7.45
N SER A 23 -9.28 -3.31 6.32
CA SER A 23 -7.86 -3.63 6.15
C SER A 23 -7.31 -2.98 4.88
N ILE A 24 -5.99 -2.78 4.86
CA ILE A 24 -5.24 -2.25 3.72
C ILE A 24 -4.16 -3.25 3.35
N PHE A 25 -4.08 -3.60 2.07
CA PHE A 25 -3.05 -4.47 1.52
C PHE A 25 -2.32 -3.76 0.40
N VAL A 26 -0.99 -3.81 0.44
CA VAL A 26 -0.11 -3.32 -0.63
C VAL A 26 0.60 -4.51 -1.26
N TYR A 27 0.72 -4.54 -2.59
CA TYR A 27 1.41 -5.59 -3.33
C TYR A 27 2.64 -5.04 -4.04
N PRO A 28 3.80 -4.88 -3.38
CA PRO A 28 4.95 -4.22 -3.99
C PRO A 28 5.39 -4.86 -5.30
N ILE A 29 5.48 -6.19 -5.32
CA ILE A 29 5.80 -6.97 -6.51
C ILE A 29 4.51 -7.54 -7.08
N LYS A 30 4.25 -7.27 -8.36
CA LYS A 30 3.10 -7.80 -9.09
C LYS A 30 3.07 -9.33 -8.97
N SER A 31 1.89 -9.86 -8.63
CA SER A 31 1.64 -11.31 -8.49
C SER A 31 2.31 -11.99 -7.29
N CYS A 32 3.02 -11.27 -6.42
CA CYS A 32 3.48 -11.81 -5.14
C CYS A 32 2.44 -11.59 -4.02
N ARG A 33 2.76 -12.06 -2.80
CA ARG A 33 1.89 -11.86 -1.63
C ARG A 33 1.86 -10.39 -1.21
N GLY A 34 0.70 -9.94 -0.76
CA GLY A 34 0.51 -8.58 -0.26
C GLY A 34 0.93 -8.43 1.20
N ILE A 35 1.31 -7.21 1.57
CA ILE A 35 1.65 -6.80 2.93
C ILE A 35 0.41 -6.13 3.53
N SER A 36 -0.04 -6.61 4.69
CA SER A 36 -1.09 -5.94 5.46
C SER A 36 -0.49 -4.76 6.21
N VAL A 37 -1.06 -3.58 6.04
CA VAL A 37 -0.54 -2.34 6.66
C VAL A 37 -1.64 -1.60 7.42
N PRO A 38 -1.30 -0.89 8.52
CA PRO A 38 -2.27 -0.11 9.28
C PRO A 38 -2.67 1.19 8.56
N GLU A 39 -1.77 1.73 7.75
CA GLU A 39 -1.94 2.96 6.98
C GLU A 39 -1.17 2.86 5.66
N ALA A 40 -1.59 3.63 4.65
CA ALA A 40 -0.86 3.76 3.39
C ALA A 40 -1.10 5.15 2.78
N CYS A 41 -0.02 5.76 2.29
CA CYS A 41 -0.11 7.01 1.54
C CYS A 41 -0.80 6.78 0.17
N VAL A 42 -1.77 7.64 -0.17
CA VAL A 42 -2.42 7.64 -1.49
C VAL A 42 -1.65 8.56 -2.43
N THR A 43 -1.25 8.02 -3.57
CA THR A 43 -0.55 8.73 -4.65
C THR A 43 -1.44 8.85 -5.88
N SER A 44 -1.00 9.57 -6.91
CA SER A 44 -1.73 9.70 -8.18
C SER A 44 -1.91 8.36 -8.93
N THR A 45 -1.10 7.34 -8.60
CA THR A 45 -1.13 6.02 -9.26
C THR A 45 -1.66 4.90 -8.37
N GLY A 46 -2.07 5.20 -7.13
CA GLY A 46 -2.58 4.22 -6.16
C GLY A 46 -1.89 4.35 -4.80
N LEU A 47 -1.96 3.29 -3.99
CA LEU A 47 -1.24 3.26 -2.72
C LEU A 47 0.26 3.29 -2.98
N ARG A 48 1.01 4.03 -2.15
CA ARG A 48 2.47 4.04 -2.18
C ARG A 48 2.98 2.60 -2.13
N TRP A 49 3.94 2.30 -3.00
CA TRP A 49 4.52 0.98 -3.25
C TRP A 49 3.63 -0.05 -3.96
N ASP A 50 2.35 0.19 -4.22
CA ASP A 50 1.53 -0.82 -4.91
C ASP A 50 2.03 -1.05 -6.34
N ARG A 51 2.39 -2.31 -6.62
CA ARG A 51 2.78 -2.85 -7.93
C ARG A 51 3.88 -2.06 -8.66
N GLN A 52 4.83 -1.51 -7.90
CA GLN A 52 5.98 -0.79 -8.47
C GLN A 52 7.01 -1.73 -9.11
N TRP A 53 7.00 -3.02 -8.77
CA TRP A 53 7.91 -4.02 -9.34
C TRP A 53 7.18 -5.16 -10.03
N LEU A 54 7.88 -5.78 -10.98
CA LEU A 54 7.44 -6.97 -11.72
C LEU A 54 8.64 -7.87 -11.98
N VAL A 55 8.47 -9.18 -11.75
CA VAL A 55 9.48 -10.18 -12.11
C VAL A 55 9.38 -10.49 -13.61
N VAL A 56 10.51 -10.41 -14.31
CA VAL A 56 10.62 -10.76 -15.72
C VAL A 56 11.68 -11.84 -15.92
N ASN A 57 11.52 -12.65 -16.97
CA ASN A 57 12.59 -13.56 -17.40
C ASN A 57 13.65 -12.82 -18.25
N SER A 58 14.68 -13.56 -18.67
CA SER A 58 15.77 -13.01 -19.51
C SER A 58 15.32 -12.43 -20.86
N ASN A 59 14.13 -12.79 -21.33
CA ASN A 59 13.53 -12.27 -22.57
C ASN A 59 12.62 -11.06 -22.32
N GLY A 60 12.58 -10.52 -21.09
CA GLY A 60 11.71 -9.39 -20.71
C GLY A 60 10.23 -9.77 -20.54
N ARG A 61 9.89 -11.06 -20.55
CA ARG A 61 8.49 -11.49 -20.36
C ARG A 61 8.15 -11.53 -18.88
N ALA A 62 7.01 -10.91 -18.55
CA ALA A 62 6.42 -10.90 -17.21
C ALA A 62 6.10 -12.32 -16.72
N TYR A 63 6.54 -12.64 -15.50
CA TYR A 63 5.92 -13.71 -14.72
C TYR A 63 4.68 -13.17 -14.01
N THR A 64 3.60 -13.93 -14.04
CA THR A 64 2.35 -13.61 -13.35
C THR A 64 1.78 -14.85 -12.71
N GLN A 65 0.92 -14.73 -11.69
CA GLN A 65 0.27 -15.88 -11.04
C GLN A 65 -0.53 -16.78 -12.00
N ARG A 66 -0.98 -16.26 -13.15
CA ARG A 66 -1.67 -17.07 -14.17
C ARG A 66 -0.75 -18.09 -14.84
N VAL A 67 0.55 -17.76 -14.93
CA VAL A 67 1.58 -18.60 -15.54
C VAL A 67 2.34 -19.37 -14.46
N GLU A 68 2.68 -18.69 -13.37
CA GLU A 68 3.41 -19.22 -12.22
C GLU A 68 2.64 -18.99 -10.91
N PRO A 69 1.67 -19.88 -10.56
CA PRO A 69 0.86 -19.72 -9.35
C PRO A 69 1.69 -19.66 -8.06
N LYS A 70 2.90 -20.24 -8.06
CA LYS A 70 3.83 -20.23 -6.94
C LYS A 70 4.28 -18.83 -6.53
N LEU A 71 4.14 -17.81 -7.38
CA LEU A 71 4.40 -16.42 -6.99
C LEU A 71 3.54 -15.99 -5.79
N ALA A 72 2.36 -16.59 -5.59
CA ALA A 72 1.53 -16.35 -4.40
C ALA A 72 2.22 -16.73 -3.06
N LEU A 73 3.26 -17.58 -3.11
CA LEU A 73 4.02 -18.03 -1.94
C LEU A 73 5.23 -17.14 -1.65
N VAL A 74 5.57 -16.21 -2.55
CA VAL A 74 6.68 -15.28 -2.34
C VAL A 74 6.22 -14.20 -1.38
N GLU A 75 6.81 -14.21 -0.19
CA GLU A 75 6.63 -13.17 0.82
C GLU A 75 7.45 -11.94 0.44
N VAL A 76 6.84 -10.77 0.64
CA VAL A 76 7.43 -9.48 0.32
C VAL A 76 7.52 -8.70 1.62
N GLU A 77 8.68 -8.12 1.89
CA GLU A 77 8.92 -7.33 3.08
C GLU A 77 9.39 -5.93 2.69
N LEU A 78 8.83 -4.94 3.38
CA LEU A 78 9.30 -3.55 3.39
C LEU A 78 9.31 -3.08 4.85
N PRO A 79 10.19 -2.13 5.22
CA PRO A 79 10.12 -1.48 6.53
C PRO A 79 8.71 -0.93 6.77
N MET A 80 8.16 -1.12 7.97
CA MET A 80 6.76 -0.71 8.26
C MET A 80 6.56 0.81 8.19
N ASP A 81 7.61 1.56 8.49
CA ASP A 81 7.66 3.01 8.33
C ASP A 81 7.65 3.45 6.86
N ALA A 82 8.01 2.58 5.91
CA ALA A 82 7.99 2.91 4.48
C ALA A 82 6.62 3.27 3.91
N PHE A 83 5.53 2.90 4.60
CA PHE A 83 4.17 3.22 4.19
C PHE A 83 3.70 4.61 4.65
N ARG A 84 4.51 5.29 5.48
CA ARG A 84 4.28 6.66 5.92
C ARG A 84 4.60 7.65 4.81
N GLU A 85 3.92 8.79 4.83
CA GLU A 85 4.09 9.84 3.82
C GLU A 85 5.50 10.45 3.85
N ASP A 86 6.03 10.65 5.06
CA ASP A 86 7.31 11.30 5.36
C ASP A 86 8.52 10.37 5.33
N TRP A 87 8.33 9.08 4.98
CA TRP A 87 9.43 8.14 4.93
C TRP A 87 10.22 8.24 3.63
N GLU A 88 11.55 8.23 3.79
CA GLU A 88 12.54 8.22 2.72
C GLU A 88 13.43 6.96 2.83
N PRO A 89 13.79 6.32 1.69
CA PRO A 89 14.77 5.25 1.67
C PRO A 89 16.10 5.67 2.28
N ASN A 90 16.75 4.73 2.94
CA ASN A 90 18.10 4.88 3.49
C ASN A 90 18.99 3.69 3.09
N ASP A 91 20.27 3.74 3.46
CA ASP A 91 21.28 2.74 3.06
C ASP A 91 20.94 1.30 3.50
N ILE A 92 20.13 1.14 4.55
CA ILE A 92 19.72 -0.19 5.07
C ILE A 92 18.36 -0.63 4.54
N SER A 93 17.64 0.24 3.82
CA SER A 93 16.33 -0.07 3.25
C SER A 93 16.42 -0.89 1.96
N TYR A 94 17.59 -0.93 1.31
CA TYR A 94 17.79 -1.51 -0.03
C TYR A 94 16.84 -0.95 -1.12
N MET A 95 16.29 0.24 -0.87
CA MET A 95 15.30 0.92 -1.72
C MET A 95 15.84 2.26 -2.25
N GLY A 96 17.12 2.57 -2.01
CA GLY A 96 17.83 3.70 -2.61
C GLY A 96 18.14 3.45 -4.08
N VAL A 97 18.08 4.52 -4.89
CA VAL A 97 18.52 4.54 -6.30
C VAL A 97 19.97 4.99 -6.37
#